data_AF-A0A0R2IZT5-F1
#
_entry.id   AF-A0A0R2IZT5-F1
#
_cell.length_a   1.000
_cell.length_b   1.000
_cell.length_c   1.000
_cell.angle_alpha   90.00
_cell.angle_beta   90.00
_cell.angle_gamma   90.00
#
_symmetry.space_group_name_H-M   'P 1'
#
loop_
_entity.id
_entity.type
_entity.pdbx_description
1 polymer ?
#
loop_
_entity_poly.entity_id
_entity_poly.type
_entity_poly.pdbx_seq_one_letter_code
_entity_poly.pdbx_strand_id
1 'polypeptide(L)' 'MAPKSLHRLPEFGRIISEVVIFGGTGSLMYVQNFKTMTVIYLLIVLCNTILDHVL' A
#
# COMPACT_ATOMS: atom_id res chain seq x y z
N MET A 1 5.65 3.57 14.00
CA MET A 1 6.71 3.84 13.02
C MET A 1 8.02 3.27 13.54
N ALA A 2 8.53 2.20 12.92
CA ALA A 2 9.86 1.69 13.26
C ALA A 2 10.92 2.77 12.94
N PRO A 3 11.98 2.88 13.75
CA PRO A 3 13.01 3.90 13.59
C PRO A 3 13.65 3.83 12.20
N LYS A 4 13.89 5.00 11.60
CA LYS A 4 14.39 5.16 10.22
C LYS A 4 15.77 4.49 10.07
N SER A 5 15.79 3.27 9.53
CA SER A 5 17.02 2.57 9.11
C SER A 5 17.58 3.19 7.83
N LEU A 6 18.89 3.43 7.80
CA LEU A 6 19.67 3.99 6.67
C LEU A 6 19.59 3.17 5.37
N HIS A 7 19.05 1.95 5.42
CA HIS A 7 18.94 1.02 4.28
C HIS A 7 17.54 0.98 3.65
N ARG A 8 16.66 1.94 3.96
CA ARG A 8 15.33 1.98 3.36
C ARG A 8 15.39 2.40 1.90
N LEU A 9 14.54 1.76 1.08
CA LEU A 9 14.22 2.20 -0.27
C LEU A 9 13.92 3.71 -0.27
N PRO A 10 14.36 4.45 -1.30
CA PRO A 10 13.96 5.83 -1.49
C PRO A 10 12.43 5.91 -1.51
N GLU A 11 11.85 7.04 -1.09
CA GLU A 11 10.38 7.25 -1.00
C GLU A 11 9.64 6.70 -2.22
N PHE A 12 10.17 6.97 -3.41
CA PHE A 12 9.60 6.51 -4.66
C PHE A 12 9.53 4.98 -4.77
N GLY A 13 10.57 4.27 -4.32
CA GLY A 13 10.60 2.81 -4.29
C GLY A 13 9.61 2.23 -3.29
N ARG A 14 9.41 2.92 -2.16
CA ARG A 14 8.42 2.53 -1.14
C ARG A 14 6.99 2.69 -1.65
N ILE A 15 6.66 3.82 -2.26
CA ILE A 15 5.34 4.09 -2.87
C ILE A 15 5.03 3.04 -3.95
N ILE A 16 5.97 2.78 -4.86
CA ILE A 16 5.80 1.75 -5.90
C ILE A 16 5.55 0.38 -5.26
N SER A 17 6.33 -0.01 -4.25
CA SER A 17 6.15 -1.30 -3.59
C SER A 17 4.80 -1.41 -2.86
N GLU A 18 4.28 -0.35 -2.25
CA GLU A 18 2.96 -0.36 -1.62
C GLU A 18 1.83 -0.48 -2.64
N VAL A 19 1.90 0.28 -3.74
CA VAL A 19 0.93 0.21 -4.83
C VAL A 19 0.91 -1.19 -5.45
N VAL A 20 2.09 -1.80 -5.65
CA VAL A 20 2.19 -3.15 -6.21
C VAL A 20 1.66 -4.21 -5.24
N ILE A 21 2.08 -4.17 -3.97
CA ILE A 21 1.68 -5.19 -2.99
C ILE A 21 0.20 -5.07 -2.68
N PHE A 22 -0.26 -3.92 -2.20
CA PHE A 22 -1.63 -3.78 -1.73
C PHE A 22 -2.61 -3.53 -2.88
N GLY A 23 -2.22 -2.78 -3.92
CA GLY A 23 -3.05 -2.61 -5.12
C GLY A 23 -3.16 -3.90 -5.93
N GLY A 24 -2.06 -4.66 -6.07
CA GLY A 24 -2.07 -5.99 -6.66
C GLY A 24 -2.95 -6.97 -5.88
N THR A 25 -2.80 -7.02 -4.55
CA THR A 25 -3.64 -7.88 -3.70
C THR A 25 -5.12 -7.49 -3.77
N GLY A 26 -5.43 -6.19 -3.79
CA GLY A 26 -6.79 -5.68 -4.00
C GLY A 26 -7.37 -6.10 -5.34
N SER A 27 -6.59 -6.01 -6.43
CA SER A 27 -7.03 -6.44 -7.77
C SER A 27 -7.32 -7.94 -7.85
N LEU A 28 -6.49 -8.78 -7.22
CA LEU A 28 -6.73 -10.23 -7.15
C LEU A 28 -7.99 -10.56 -6.35
N MET A 29 -8.22 -9.87 -5.23
CA MET A 29 -9.44 -10.01 -4.43
C MET A 29 -10.69 -9.57 -5.18
N TYR A 30 -10.59 -8.56 -6.05
CA TYR A 30 -11.68 -8.13 -6.91
C TYR A 30 -12.07 -9.21 -7.92
N VAL A 31 -11.07 -9.82 -8.56
CA VAL A 31 -11.27 -10.93 -9.50
C VAL A 31 -11.91 -12.15 -8.82
N GLN A 32 -11.59 -12.40 -7.55
CA GLN A 32 -12.19 -13.47 -6.76
C GLN A 32 -13.57 -13.11 -6.14
N ASN A 33 -14.19 -11.99 -6.54
CA ASN A 33 -15.47 -11.48 -6.02
C ASN A 33 -15.50 -11.15 -4.51
N PHE A 34 -14.34 -11.05 -3.85
CA PHE A 34 -14.25 -10.57 -2.47
C PHE A 34 -14.24 -9.04 -2.43
N LYS A 35 -15.41 -8.44 -2.71
CA LYS A 35 -15.59 -6.98 -2.79
C LYS A 35 -15.21 -6.26 -1.50
N THR A 36 -15.55 -6.82 -0.35
CA THR A 36 -15.23 -6.24 0.97
C THR A 36 -13.71 -6.16 1.21
N MET A 37 -12.98 -7.23 0.85
CA MET A 37 -11.52 -7.28 0.98
C MET A 37 -10.84 -6.30 0.03
N THR A 38 -11.37 -6.17 -1.19
CA THR A 38 -10.86 -5.21 -2.18
C THR A 38 -10.91 -3.77 -1.64
N VAL A 39 -12.03 -3.38 -1.03
CA VAL A 39 -12.19 -2.04 -0.45
C VAL A 39 -11.21 -1.82 0.70
N ILE A 40 -11.01 -2.81 1.56
CA ILE A 40 -10.05 -2.73 2.68
C ILE A 40 -8.63 -2.53 2.15
N TYR A 41 -8.20 -3.30 1.15
CA TYR A 41 -6.87 -3.17 0.56
C TYR A 41 -6.65 -1.83 -0.14
N LEU A 42 -7.67 -1.31 -0.84
CA LEU A 42 -7.63 0.04 -1.40
C LEU A 42 -7.49 1.11 -0.32
N LEU A 43 -8.21 0.97 0.79
CA LEU A 43 -8.17 1.92 1.90
C LEU A 43 -6.80 1.90 2.59
N ILE A 44 -6.17 0.73 2.73
CA ILE A 44 -4.80 0.59 3.25
C ILE A 44 -3.79 1.32 2.35
N VAL A 45 -3.84 1.13 1.02
CA VAL A 45 -2.97 1.86 0.08
C VAL A 45 -3.13 3.37 0.26
N LEU A 46 -4.39 3.82 0.32
CA LEU A 46 -4.71 5.24 0.36
C LEU A 46 -4.23 5.86 1.68
N CYS A 47 -4.49 5.21 2.81
CA CYS A 47 -4.00 5.64 4.12
C CYS A 47 -2.47 5.65 4.20
N ASN A 48 -1.80 4.61 3.71
CA ASN A 48 -0.34 4.58 3.71
C ASN A 48 0.23 5.68 2.82
N THR A 49 -0.30 5.87 1.61
CA THR A 49 0.17 6.92 0.70
C THR A 49 -0.02 8.31 1.31
N ILE A 50 -1.17 8.57 1.95
CA ILE A 50 -1.42 9.85 2.63
C ILE A 50 -0.46 10.04 3.81
N LEU A 51 -0.30 9.02 4.67
CA LEU A 51 0.58 9.12 5.84
C LEU A 51 2.05 9.27 5.44
N ASP A 52 2.48 8.66 4.34
CA ASP A 52 3.84 8.81 3.79
C ASP A 52 4.08 10.19 3.20
N HIS A 53 3.05 10.81 2.60
CA HIS A 53 3.19 12.14 1.99
C HIS A 53 3.00 13.29 2.99
N VAL A 54 2.28 13.05 4.09
CA VAL A 54 2.01 14.06 5.13
C VAL A 54 3.08 14.07 6.23
N LEU A 55 3.82 12.96 6.46
CA LEU A 55 4.64 12.75 7.67
C LEU A 55 6.07 12.32 7.38
#